data_AF-A0A7S2BC53-F1
#
_entry.id   AF-A0A7S2BC53-F1
#
_cell.length_a   1.000
_cell.length_b   1.000
_cell.length_c   1.000
_cell.angle_alpha   90.00
_cell.angle_beta   90.00
_cell.angle_gamma   90.00
#
_symmetry.space_group_name_H-M   'P 1'
#
loop_
_entity.id
_entity.type
_entity.pdbx_description
1 polymer ?
#
loop_
_entity_poly.entity_id
_entity_poly.type
_entity_poly.pdbx_seq_one_letter_code
_entity_poly.pdbx_strand_id
1 'polypeptide(L)'
;KRKHEYDMGTDLERELQRDGSQGPDMEEQVMRDLFPETFQFEPFGDPFESKRHMEEERVQRLPEVPNAKDVPRGTYEGSCTGCSLSDETTLTCTQCVNTRRKRVTSSISINACQAGDVIGNHDGALSCESAPAEMPQEELPTTAGWDL
;
A
#
# COMPACT_ATOMS: atom_id res chain seq x y z
N LYS A 1 8.72 -28.40 -55.25
CA LYS A 1 9.02 -29.14 -54.00
C LYS A 1 10.33 -28.66 -53.37
N ARG A 2 11.46 -28.65 -54.08
CA ARG A 2 12.77 -28.18 -53.56
C ARG A 2 12.84 -26.78 -52.94
N LYS A 3 12.13 -25.78 -53.48
CA LYS A 3 12.17 -24.42 -52.90
C LYS A 3 11.56 -24.36 -51.49
N HIS A 4 10.46 -25.08 -51.27
CA HIS A 4 9.83 -25.11 -49.95
C HIS A 4 10.71 -25.84 -48.93
N GLU A 5 11.46 -26.87 -49.34
CA GLU A 5 12.40 -27.56 -48.45
C GLU A 5 13.56 -26.63 -48.05
N TYR A 6 14.11 -25.87 -49.01
CA TYR A 6 15.12 -24.85 -48.75
C TYR A 6 14.64 -23.68 -47.90
N ASP A 7 13.45 -23.16 -48.18
CA ASP A 7 12.84 -22.05 -47.42
C ASP A 7 12.55 -22.48 -45.96
N MET A 8 12.35 -23.78 -45.71
CA MET A 8 12.17 -24.37 -44.37
C MET A 8 13.49 -24.87 -43.76
N GLY A 9 14.62 -24.77 -44.45
CA GLY A 9 15.93 -25.22 -43.98
C GLY A 9 16.08 -26.74 -43.79
N THR A 10 15.16 -27.55 -44.30
CA THR A 10 15.15 -29.00 -44.07
C THR A 10 16.20 -29.76 -44.88
N ASP A 11 16.79 -29.11 -45.88
CA ASP A 11 17.85 -29.64 -46.74
C ASP A 11 19.26 -29.15 -46.35
N LEU A 12 19.39 -28.34 -45.30
CA LEU A 12 20.67 -27.87 -44.79
C LEU A 12 21.31 -28.95 -43.89
N GLU A 13 22.58 -29.27 -44.14
CA GLU A 13 23.33 -30.24 -43.34
C GLU A 13 23.49 -29.75 -41.90
N ARG A 14 23.05 -30.55 -40.94
CA ARG A 14 23.21 -30.25 -39.51
C ARG A 14 24.65 -30.49 -39.09
N GLU A 15 25.22 -29.55 -38.35
CA GLU A 15 26.55 -29.73 -37.77
C GLU A 15 26.58 -30.95 -36.85
N LEU A 16 27.58 -31.81 -37.05
CA LEU A 16 27.86 -32.93 -36.17
C LEU A 16 28.64 -32.45 -34.96
N GLN A 17 28.08 -32.68 -33.77
CA GLN A 17 28.77 -32.39 -32.52
C GLN A 17 29.91 -33.41 -32.28
N ARG A 18 30.82 -33.07 -31.37
CA ARG A 18 32.00 -33.92 -31.05
C ARG A 18 31.64 -35.31 -30.53
N ASP A 19 30.43 -35.50 -30.02
CA ASP A 19 29.90 -36.77 -29.55
C ASP A 19 29.24 -37.61 -30.68
N GLY A 20 29.22 -37.09 -31.92
CA GLY A 20 28.59 -37.71 -33.07
C GLY A 20 27.08 -37.51 -33.15
N SER A 21 26.48 -36.73 -32.26
CA SER A 21 25.07 -36.34 -32.36
C SER A 21 24.87 -35.23 -33.39
N GLN A 22 23.68 -35.20 -34.02
CA GLN A 22 23.28 -34.07 -34.88
C GLN A 22 22.91 -32.87 -33.99
N GLY A 23 23.43 -31.70 -34.31
CA GLY A 23 23.09 -30.46 -33.63
C GLY A 23 21.59 -30.09 -33.76
N PRO A 24 21.13 -29.13 -32.93
CA PRO A 24 19.76 -28.64 -32.97
C PRO A 24 19.44 -28.05 -34.34
N ASP A 25 18.16 -28.11 -34.71
CA ASP A 25 17.71 -27.64 -36.01
C ASP A 25 17.96 -26.13 -36.18
N MET A 26 18.11 -25.66 -37.41
CA MET A 26 18.39 -24.23 -37.64
C MET A 26 17.25 -23.35 -37.11
N GLU A 27 16.00 -23.82 -37.23
CA GLU A 27 14.83 -23.18 -36.61
C GLU A 27 14.94 -23.12 -35.08
N GLU A 28 15.39 -24.22 -34.45
CA GLU A 28 15.58 -24.31 -33.00
C GLU A 28 16.68 -23.36 -32.51
N GLN A 29 17.78 -23.22 -33.25
CA GLN A 29 18.85 -22.27 -32.95
C GLN A 29 18.35 -20.83 -33.06
N VAL A 30 17.65 -20.49 -34.15
CA VAL A 30 17.08 -19.15 -34.35
C VAL A 30 16.07 -18.81 -33.25
N MET A 31 15.22 -19.75 -32.86
CA MET A 31 14.27 -19.57 -31.76
C MET A 31 14.99 -19.32 -30.43
N ARG A 32 16.03 -20.10 -30.13
CA ARG A 32 16.78 -19.94 -28.88
C ARG A 32 17.53 -18.61 -28.81
N ASP A 33 18.08 -18.16 -29.93
CA ASP A 33 18.91 -16.96 -29.99
C ASP A 33 18.08 -15.66 -30.09
N LEU A 34 16.96 -15.68 -30.81
CA LEU A 34 16.09 -14.49 -30.98
C LEU A 34 14.98 -14.40 -29.93
N PHE A 35 14.54 -15.53 -29.38
CA PHE A 35 13.43 -15.61 -28.45
C PHE A 35 13.78 -16.46 -27.22
N PRO A 36 14.71 -15.99 -26.37
CA PRO A 36 15.02 -16.70 -25.13
C PRO A 36 13.74 -16.99 -24.33
N GLU A 37 13.61 -18.21 -23.81
CA GLU A 37 12.46 -18.67 -23.00
C GLU A 37 12.15 -17.75 -21.81
N THR A 38 13.17 -17.00 -21.36
CA THR A 38 13.01 -15.92 -20.39
C THR A 38 13.65 -14.65 -20.94
N PHE A 39 12.82 -13.79 -21.56
CA PHE A 39 13.16 -12.38 -21.58
C PHE A 39 13.13 -11.90 -20.13
N GLN A 40 14.30 -11.68 -19.52
CA GLN A 40 14.42 -11.02 -18.20
C GLN A 40 14.00 -9.53 -18.25
N PHE A 41 13.31 -9.13 -19.32
CA PHE A 41 12.81 -7.80 -19.54
C PHE A 41 11.34 -7.81 -19.14
N GLU A 42 11.03 -7.33 -17.94
CA GLU A 42 9.66 -7.01 -17.57
C GLU A 42 9.15 -5.99 -18.59
N PRO A 43 8.21 -6.36 -19.50
CA PRO A 43 8.16 -5.77 -20.84
C PRO A 43 8.03 -4.25 -20.82
N PHE A 44 7.28 -3.71 -19.87
CA PHE A 44 7.25 -2.32 -19.50
C PHE A 44 6.82 -2.35 -18.02
N GLY A 45 7.48 -1.60 -17.13
CA GLY A 45 7.05 -1.50 -15.73
C GLY A 45 5.55 -1.14 -15.61
N ASP A 46 4.96 -1.26 -14.42
CA ASP A 46 3.53 -1.01 -14.23
C ASP A 46 3.13 0.35 -14.83
N PRO A 47 2.30 0.39 -15.89
CA PRO A 47 1.97 1.62 -16.60
C PRO A 47 1.26 2.65 -15.72
N PHE A 48 0.76 2.25 -14.55
CA PHE A 48 0.08 3.12 -13.60
C PHE A 48 0.97 3.62 -12.47
N GLU A 49 2.22 3.18 -12.37
CA GLU A 49 3.10 3.53 -11.25
C GLU A 49 3.31 5.05 -11.14
N SER A 50 3.64 5.70 -12.26
CA SER A 50 3.81 7.16 -12.34
C SER A 50 2.54 7.91 -11.94
N LYS A 51 1.36 7.41 -12.37
CA LYS A 51 0.07 8.01 -12.03
C LYS A 51 -0.22 7.89 -10.52
N ARG A 52 0.03 6.73 -9.93
CA ARG A 52 -0.12 6.51 -8.47
C ARG A 52 0.78 7.47 -7.69
N HIS A 53 2.03 7.63 -8.10
CA HIS A 53 2.96 8.55 -7.43
C HIS A 53 2.50 10.01 -7.49
N MET A 54 2.08 10.50 -8.67
CA MET A 54 1.52 11.85 -8.79
C MET A 54 0.27 12.06 -7.94
N GLU A 55 -0.59 11.04 -7.86
CA GLU A 55 -1.80 11.10 -7.04
C GLU A 55 -1.48 11.11 -5.54
N GLU A 56 -0.53 10.29 -5.08
CA GLU A 56 -0.02 10.33 -3.71
C GLU A 56 0.52 11.71 -3.36
N GLU A 57 1.39 12.29 -4.20
CA GLU A 57 1.94 13.62 -3.98
C GLU A 57 0.85 14.70 -3.93
N ARG A 58 -0.17 14.58 -4.79
CA ARG A 58 -1.31 15.49 -4.79
C ARG A 58 -2.04 15.43 -3.45
N VAL A 59 -2.31 14.22 -2.93
CA VAL A 59 -2.97 14.03 -1.63
C VAL A 59 -2.14 14.66 -0.50
N GLN A 60 -0.81 14.53 -0.53
CA GLN A 60 0.06 15.14 0.48
C GLN A 60 0.02 16.67 0.51
N ARG A 61 -0.29 17.32 -0.61
CA ARG A 61 -0.36 18.79 -0.73
C ARG A 61 -1.74 19.37 -0.47
N LEU A 62 -2.74 18.54 -0.21
CA LEU A 62 -4.08 19.03 0.10
C LEU A 62 -4.08 19.81 1.42
N PRO A 63 -4.91 20.85 1.56
CA PRO A 63 -5.09 21.52 2.83
C PRO A 63 -5.74 20.60 3.86
N GLU A 64 -5.44 20.82 5.13
CA GLU A 64 -6.11 20.10 6.22
C GLU A 64 -7.59 20.49 6.25
N VAL A 65 -8.45 19.48 6.27
CA VAL A 65 -9.90 19.66 6.31
C VAL A 65 -10.33 19.45 7.76
N PRO A 66 -11.10 20.36 8.39
CA PRO A 66 -11.55 20.15 9.75
C PRO A 66 -12.45 18.90 9.85
N ASN A 67 -12.43 18.26 11.01
CA ASN A 67 -13.32 17.13 11.30
C ASN A 67 -14.78 17.61 11.38
N ALA A 68 -15.71 16.74 10.98
CA ALA A 68 -17.15 16.99 11.15
C ALA A 68 -17.51 17.08 12.65
N LYS A 69 -18.64 17.70 12.99
CA LYS A 69 -18.99 18.01 14.38
C LYS A 69 -19.53 16.81 15.17
N ASP A 70 -19.96 15.79 14.46
CA ASP A 70 -20.70 14.61 14.91
C ASP A 70 -19.82 13.35 14.96
N VAL A 71 -18.51 13.49 14.81
CA VAL A 71 -17.57 12.36 14.94
C VAL A 71 -17.30 12.05 16.42
N PRO A 72 -17.11 10.78 16.78
CA PRO A 72 -16.78 10.39 18.16
C PRO A 72 -15.42 10.95 18.56
N ARG A 73 -15.27 11.34 19.83
CA ARG A 73 -13.98 11.81 20.35
C ARG A 73 -12.98 10.67 20.47
N GLY A 74 -11.71 10.97 20.22
CA GLY A 74 -10.63 9.99 20.35
C GLY A 74 -9.24 10.61 20.19
N THR A 75 -8.21 9.80 20.43
CA THR A 75 -6.81 10.20 20.29
C THR A 75 -6.43 10.49 18.83
N TYR A 76 -7.20 9.96 17.87
CA TYR A 76 -7.03 10.23 16.44
C TYR A 76 -7.15 11.73 16.09
N GLU A 77 -7.92 12.53 16.83
CA GLU A 77 -8.14 13.96 16.52
C GLU A 77 -6.84 14.78 16.45
N GLY A 78 -5.79 14.36 17.17
CA GLY A 78 -4.49 15.03 17.15
C GLY A 78 -3.60 14.70 15.94
N SER A 79 -3.99 13.71 15.13
CA SER A 79 -3.16 13.21 14.01
C SER A 79 -3.95 12.90 12.73
N CYS A 80 -5.27 12.93 12.78
CA CYS A 80 -6.17 12.72 11.66
C CYS A 80 -7.09 13.93 11.47
N THR A 81 -7.29 14.30 10.21
CA THR A 81 -8.19 15.38 9.80
C THR A 81 -9.11 14.92 8.67
N GLY A 82 -10.14 15.72 8.38
CA GLY A 82 -11.15 15.42 7.37
C GLY A 82 -11.95 14.16 7.69
N CYS A 83 -12.27 13.98 8.97
CA CYS A 83 -13.07 12.87 9.46
C CYS A 83 -14.57 13.16 9.36
N SER A 84 -15.32 12.18 8.89
CA SER A 84 -16.78 12.21 8.79
C SER A 84 -17.35 10.83 9.11
N LEU A 85 -18.55 10.81 9.68
CA LEU A 85 -19.25 9.58 9.99
C LEU A 85 -20.22 9.21 8.86
N SER A 86 -20.04 8.03 8.26
CA SER A 86 -21.00 7.45 7.31
C SER A 86 -21.92 6.49 8.04
N ASP A 87 -23.23 6.61 7.80
CA ASP A 87 -24.25 5.68 8.29
C ASP A 87 -24.19 5.46 9.80
N GLU A 88 -23.80 6.50 10.57
CA GLU A 88 -23.64 6.52 12.04
C GLU A 88 -22.68 5.47 12.63
N THR A 89 -22.03 4.67 11.79
CA THR A 89 -21.31 3.46 12.24
C THR A 89 -19.90 3.39 11.71
N THR A 90 -19.59 4.07 10.60
CA THR A 90 -18.29 4.00 9.94
C THR A 90 -17.62 5.37 9.96
N LEU A 91 -16.64 5.55 10.82
CA LEU A 91 -15.81 6.74 10.84
C LEU A 91 -14.80 6.63 9.69
N THR A 92 -14.79 7.63 8.81
CA THR A 92 -13.82 7.72 7.71
C THR A 92 -13.05 9.03 7.83
N CYS A 93 -11.73 8.94 7.85
CA CYS A 93 -10.83 10.09 7.86
C CYS A 93 -10.01 10.10 6.56
N THR A 94 -9.91 11.26 5.93
CA THR A 94 -9.18 11.41 4.65
C THR A 94 -7.71 11.72 4.82
N GLN A 95 -7.31 12.23 5.99
CA GLN A 95 -5.97 12.74 6.24
C GLN A 95 -5.44 12.29 7.60
N CYS A 96 -5.22 10.99 7.76
CA CYS A 96 -4.50 10.42 8.90
C CYS A 96 -3.00 10.41 8.66
N VAL A 97 -2.23 11.02 9.56
CA VAL A 97 -0.78 11.10 9.47
C VAL A 97 -0.16 9.81 10.00
N ASN A 98 0.70 9.18 9.21
CA ASN A 98 1.48 8.02 9.62
C ASN A 98 2.87 8.40 10.16
N THR A 99 3.64 7.41 10.62
CA THR A 99 5.01 7.59 11.16
C THR A 99 5.98 8.20 10.14
N ARG A 100 5.70 8.02 8.84
CA ARG A 100 6.46 8.60 7.72
C ARG A 100 5.97 10.00 7.33
N ARG A 101 5.09 10.62 8.13
CA ARG A 101 4.47 11.94 7.87
C ARG A 101 3.64 12.00 6.59
N LYS A 102 3.28 10.86 6.01
CA LYS A 102 2.34 10.80 4.89
C LYS A 102 0.91 10.81 5.43
N ARG A 103 0.05 11.59 4.78
CA ARG A 103 -1.40 11.57 4.97
C ARG A 103 -2.01 10.43 4.17
N VAL A 104 -2.82 9.63 4.82
CA VAL A 104 -3.52 8.48 4.22
C VAL A 104 -4.99 8.50 4.63
N THR A 105 -5.83 7.89 3.81
CA THR A 105 -7.24 7.66 4.13
C THR A 105 -7.36 6.41 5.00
N SER A 106 -8.19 6.48 6.03
CA SER A 106 -8.49 5.35 6.90
C SER A 106 -9.96 5.35 7.33
N SER A 107 -10.50 4.17 7.57
CA SER A 107 -11.87 3.99 8.04
C SER A 107 -11.95 2.88 9.09
N ILE A 108 -12.86 3.05 10.04
CA ILE A 108 -13.14 2.06 11.10
C ILE A 108 -14.63 2.05 11.41
N SER A 109 -15.16 0.86 11.71
CA SER A 109 -16.50 0.76 12.28
C SER A 109 -16.43 1.02 13.78
N ILE A 110 -17.20 2.01 14.26
CA ILE A 110 -17.27 2.35 15.69
C ILE A 110 -17.78 1.15 16.51
N ASN A 111 -18.69 0.37 15.93
CA ASN A 111 -19.25 -0.83 16.56
C ASN A 111 -18.24 -1.98 16.70
N ALA A 112 -17.09 -1.90 16.03
CA ALA A 112 -16.02 -2.87 16.20
C ALA A 112 -15.22 -2.63 17.50
N CYS A 113 -15.32 -1.44 18.09
CA CYS A 113 -14.68 -1.12 19.36
C CYS A 113 -15.54 -1.59 20.55
N GLN A 114 -14.89 -2.02 21.63
CA GLN A 114 -15.61 -2.41 22.84
C GLN A 114 -16.13 -1.17 23.59
N ALA A 115 -17.12 -1.37 24.46
CA ALA A 115 -17.62 -0.29 25.29
C ALA A 115 -16.50 0.24 26.21
N GLY A 116 -16.16 1.51 26.05
CA GLY A 116 -15.07 2.16 26.80
C GLY A 116 -13.76 2.30 26.02
N ASP A 117 -13.64 1.73 24.82
CA ASP A 117 -12.52 2.00 23.93
C ASP A 117 -12.61 3.41 23.33
N VAL A 118 -11.45 3.99 23.06
CA VAL A 118 -11.31 5.24 22.30
C VAL A 118 -10.74 4.94 20.94
N ILE A 119 -11.17 5.69 19.92
CA ILE A 119 -10.59 5.54 18.59
C ILE A 119 -9.26 6.31 18.55
N GLY A 120 -8.22 5.64 18.10
CA GLY A 120 -6.90 6.21 17.88
C GLY A 120 -6.42 6.05 16.46
N ASN A 121 -5.19 6.52 16.23
CA ASN A 121 -4.51 6.41 14.93
C ASN A 121 -3.17 5.69 15.13
N HIS A 122 -3.06 4.49 14.57
CA HIS A 122 -1.87 3.66 14.58
C HIS A 122 -1.23 3.63 13.19
N ASP A 123 -0.19 4.44 12.98
CA ASP A 123 0.56 4.54 11.72
C ASP A 123 -0.31 4.87 10.48
N GLY A 124 -1.29 5.75 10.65
CA GLY A 124 -2.22 6.13 9.58
C GLY A 124 -3.44 5.22 9.46
N ALA A 125 -3.56 4.19 10.31
CA ALA A 125 -4.73 3.33 10.40
C ALA A 125 -5.53 3.64 11.67
N LEU A 126 -6.83 3.89 11.54
CA LEU A 126 -7.72 4.03 12.69
C LEU A 126 -7.82 2.69 13.44
N SER A 127 -7.68 2.73 14.76
CA SER A 127 -7.71 1.53 15.62
C SER A 127 -8.47 1.80 16.91
N CYS A 128 -9.08 0.77 17.49
CA CYS A 128 -9.64 0.85 18.85
C CYS A 128 -8.50 0.71 19.86
N GLU A 129 -8.40 1.66 20.78
CA GLU A 129 -7.45 1.68 21.88
C GLU A 129 -8.23 1.61 23.19
N SER A 130 -7.80 0.78 24.14
CA SER A 130 -8.37 0.79 25.48
C SER A 130 -8.18 2.19 26.09
N ALA A 131 -9.25 2.79 26.63
CA ALA A 131 -9.12 4.07 27.33
C ALA A 131 -7.99 3.97 28.36
N PRO A 132 -7.12 4.99 28.48
CA PRO A 132 -6.11 4.99 29.53
C PRO A 132 -6.85 4.81 30.85
N ALA A 133 -6.46 3.79 31.61
CA ALA A 133 -7.01 3.58 32.95
C ALA A 133 -6.92 4.92 33.66
N GLU A 134 -8.07 5.46 34.10
CA GLU A 134 -8.11 6.71 34.85
C GLU A 134 -7.02 6.61 35.91
N MET A 135 -5.94 7.39 35.76
CA MET A 135 -4.95 7.46 36.82
C MET A 135 -5.73 7.91 38.04
N PRO A 136 -5.72 7.16 39.16
CA PRO A 136 -6.46 7.55 40.33
C PRO A 136 -6.07 8.99 40.63
N GLN A 137 -7.07 9.88 40.64
CA GLN A 137 -6.85 11.30 40.89
C GLN A 137 -6.20 11.38 42.26
N GLU A 138 -4.88 11.56 42.29
CA GLU A 138 -4.14 11.82 43.52
C GLU A 138 -4.67 13.14 44.03
N GLU A 139 -5.51 13.08 45.06
CA GLU A 139 -6.14 14.24 45.67
C GLU A 139 -5.03 15.23 46.02
N LEU A 140 -4.92 16.31 45.22
CA LEU A 140 -4.04 17.42 45.52
C LEU A 140 -4.37 17.86 46.95
N PRO A 141 -3.41 17.83 47.90
CA PRO A 141 -3.69 18.23 49.26
C PRO A 141 -4.12 19.69 49.23
N THR A 142 -5.38 19.93 49.58
CA THR A 142 -5.94 21.25 49.81
C THR A 142 -5.10 21.89 50.90
N THR A 143 -4.15 22.74 50.51
CA THR A 143 -3.31 23.47 51.47
C THR A 143 -4.21 24.39 52.28
N ALA A 144 -4.57 23.93 53.47
CA ALA A 144 -5.19 24.71 54.50
C ALA A 144 -4.25 25.84 54.94
N GLY A 145 -4.84 27.03 55.14
CA GLY A 145 -4.50 27.95 56.22
C GLY A 145 -3.08 28.50 56.23
N TRP A 146 -2.86 29.59 55.52
CA TRP A 146 -1.86 30.59 55.89
C TRP A 146 -2.62 31.83 56.35
N ASP A 147 -3.22 31.72 57.54
CA ASP A 147 -3.72 32.88 58.29
C ASP A 147 -2.52 33.48 59.05
N LEU A 148 -2.25 34.76 58.81
CA LEU A 148 -1.21 35.58 59.44
C LEU A 148 -1.83 36.89 59.92
#